data_AF-A0A3M1KVS9-F1
#
_entry.id   AF-A0A3M1KVS9-F1
#
_cell.length_a   1.000
_cell.length_b   1.000
_cell.length_c   1.000
_cell.angle_alpha   90.00
_cell.angle_beta   90.00
_cell.angle_gamma   90.00
#
_symmetry.space_group_name_H-M   'P 1'
#
loop_
_entity.id
_entity.type
_entity.pdbx_description
1 polymer ?
#
loop_
_entity_poly.entity_id
_entity_poly.type
_entity_poly.pdbx_seq_one_letter_code
_entity_poly.pdbx_strand_id
1 'polypeptide(L)'
;MNQPPSLYIAVTSHGFGHAVRAASVAAVIKQLMPQIRIIFVTTAPDWLIASYVGQDFTQRWKAFDVGVIQSDSITMDKAATLAKMQYFQLQQQQIIAEEVEFIHKNQVKLILSDISPLAAPIAQAAGIPCWMMGNFGWDFIY
;
A
#
# COMPACT_ATOMS: atom_id res chain seq x y z
N MET A 1 1.30 24.46 17.40
CA MET A 1 1.05 24.37 15.94
C MET A 1 0.73 22.91 15.63
N ASN A 2 -0.45 22.61 15.07
CA ASN A 2 -0.81 21.24 14.73
C ASN A 2 0.06 20.75 13.56
N GLN A 3 0.68 19.59 13.70
CA GLN A 3 1.36 18.95 12.59
C GLN A 3 0.36 18.64 11.46
N PRO A 4 0.77 18.72 10.19
CA PRO A 4 -0.11 18.33 9.09
C PRO A 4 -0.55 16.87 9.22
N PRO A 5 -1.79 16.54 8.82
CA PRO A 5 -2.27 15.17 8.85
C PRO A 5 -1.40 14.28 7.94
N SER A 6 -1.17 13.04 8.37
CA SER A 6 -0.39 12.05 7.61
C SER A 6 -1.30 10.95 7.07
N LEU A 7 -1.22 10.74 5.77
CA LEU A 7 -1.94 9.71 5.03
C LEU A 7 -0.97 8.61 4.61
N TYR A 8 -1.31 7.39 5.00
CA TYR A 8 -0.55 6.19 4.64
C TYR A 8 -1.25 5.51 3.46
N ILE A 9 -0.57 5.39 2.32
CA ILE A 9 -1.11 4.80 1.10
C ILE A 9 -0.47 3.44 0.87
N ALA A 10 -1.20 2.38 1.22
CA ALA A 10 -0.77 0.99 1.01
C ALA A 10 -1.13 0.56 -0.41
N VAL A 11 -0.14 0.19 -1.22
CA VAL A 11 -0.37 -0.21 -2.61
C VAL A 11 0.26 -1.58 -2.84
N THR A 12 -0.54 -2.50 -3.40
CA THR A 12 -0.02 -3.79 -3.85
C THR A 12 1.14 -3.61 -4.82
N SER A 13 2.06 -4.58 -4.81
CA SER A 13 3.15 -4.65 -5.77
C SER A 13 2.75 -5.25 -7.12
N HIS A 14 1.48 -5.64 -7.28
CA HIS A 14 0.99 -6.34 -8.45
C HIS A 14 0.77 -5.43 -9.66
N GLY A 15 1.86 -5.11 -10.36
CA GLY A 15 1.83 -4.33 -11.60
C GLY A 15 1.60 -2.83 -11.38
N PHE A 16 1.90 -2.04 -12.43
CA PHE A 16 1.90 -0.58 -12.32
C PHE A 16 0.51 0.05 -12.26
N GLY A 17 -0.55 -0.67 -12.67
CA GLY A 17 -1.92 -0.12 -12.66
C GLY A 17 -2.37 0.31 -11.26
N HIS A 18 -2.00 -0.46 -10.24
CA HIS A 18 -2.27 -0.16 -8.83
C HIS A 18 -1.52 1.08 -8.35
N ALA A 19 -0.21 1.14 -8.62
CA ALA A 19 0.62 2.31 -8.30
C ALA A 19 0.12 3.58 -8.98
N VAL A 20 -0.23 3.52 -10.26
CA VAL A 20 -0.77 4.67 -11.02
C VAL A 20 -2.12 5.13 -10.47
N ARG A 21 -3.02 4.20 -10.14
CA ARG A 21 -4.31 4.54 -9.53
C ARG A 21 -4.12 5.26 -8.19
N ALA A 22 -3.33 4.67 -7.30
CA ALA A 22 -3.02 5.26 -5.99
C ALA A 22 -2.34 6.62 -6.12
N ALA A 23 -1.38 6.77 -7.03
CA ALA A 23 -0.68 8.02 -7.26
C ALA A 23 -1.59 9.10 -7.87
N SER A 24 -2.51 8.73 -8.75
CA SER A 24 -3.50 9.65 -9.33
C SER A 24 -4.43 10.22 -8.25
N VAL A 25 -4.94 9.37 -7.35
CA VAL A 25 -5.77 9.81 -6.23
C VAL A 25 -4.96 10.67 -5.25
N ALA A 26 -3.73 10.27 -4.94
CA ALA A 26 -2.83 11.04 -4.09
C ALA A 26 -2.55 12.45 -4.67
N ALA A 27 -2.37 12.57 -5.99
CA ALA A 27 -2.15 13.86 -6.65
C ALA A 27 -3.33 14.82 -6.41
N VAL A 28 -4.57 14.34 -6.55
CA VAL A 28 -5.77 15.13 -6.27
C VAL A 28 -5.89 15.46 -4.78
N ILE A 29 -5.58 14.51 -3.89
CA ILE A 29 -5.57 14.75 -2.45
C ILE A 29 -4.59 15.88 -2.08
N LYS A 30 -3.39 15.90 -2.68
CA LYS A 30 -2.41 16.97 -2.46
C LYS A 30 -2.89 18.32 -3.00
N GLN A 31 -3.60 18.35 -4.12
CA GLN A 31 -4.19 19.60 -4.63
C GLN A 31 -5.25 20.16 -3.68
N LEU A 32 -6.08 19.29 -3.08
CA LEU A 32 -7.13 19.68 -2.14
C LEU A 32 -6.59 20.00 -0.74
N MET A 33 -5.47 19.39 -0.34
CA MET A 33 -4.82 19.60 0.95
C MET A 33 -3.29 19.66 0.80
N PRO A 34 -2.71 20.79 0.36
CA PRO A 34 -1.29 20.91 0.03
C PRO A 34 -0.33 20.59 1.18
N GLN A 35 -0.78 20.73 2.41
CA GLN A 35 0.01 20.44 3.60
C GLN A 35 0.03 18.96 4.00
N ILE A 36 -0.79 18.10 3.39
CA ILE A 36 -0.90 16.69 3.78
C ILE A 36 0.43 15.96 3.56
N ARG A 37 0.87 15.19 4.55
CA ARG A 37 2.05 14.33 4.41
C ARG A 37 1.62 12.97 3.86
N ILE A 38 2.10 12.62 2.68
CA ILE A 38 1.81 11.33 2.05
C ILE A 38 2.97 10.37 2.24
N ILE A 39 2.65 9.16 2.73
CA ILE A 39 3.58 8.05 2.83
C ILE A 39 3.06 6.92 1.93
N PHE A 40 3.76 6.63 0.84
CA PHE A 40 3.47 5.45 0.02
C PHE A 40 4.17 4.24 0.60
N VAL A 41 3.45 3.13 0.71
CA VAL A 41 4.00 1.84 1.11
C VAL A 41 3.77 0.85 -0.01
N THR A 42 4.83 0.61 -0.77
CA THR A 42 4.82 -0.16 -2.00
C THR A 42 6.25 -0.48 -2.44
N THR A 43 6.40 -1.53 -3.26
CA THR A 43 7.65 -1.83 -3.97
C THR A 43 7.65 -1.29 -5.39
N ALA A 44 6.62 -0.52 -5.80
CA ALA A 44 6.63 0.15 -7.09
C ALA A 44 7.79 1.17 -7.16
N PRO A 45 8.38 1.40 -8.34
CA PRO A 45 9.47 2.36 -8.47
C PRO A 45 9.06 3.78 -8.05
N ASP A 46 9.96 4.47 -7.38
CA ASP A 46 9.79 5.86 -6.93
C ASP A 46 9.52 6.82 -8.09
N TRP A 47 10.21 6.66 -9.23
CA TRP A 47 10.03 7.48 -10.43
C TRP A 47 8.59 7.44 -10.94
N LEU A 48 7.91 6.31 -10.79
CA LEU A 48 6.52 6.15 -11.23
C LEU A 48 5.60 7.00 -10.36
N ILE A 49 5.77 6.92 -9.04
CA ILE A 49 4.98 7.71 -8.08
C ILE A 49 5.27 9.21 -8.29
N ALA A 50 6.55 9.57 -8.39
CA ALA A 50 7.00 10.95 -8.56
C ALA A 50 6.45 11.62 -9.83
N SER A 51 6.19 10.84 -10.89
CA SER A 51 5.59 11.36 -12.13
C SER A 51 4.16 11.91 -11.96
N TYR A 52 3.48 11.58 -10.85
CA TYR A 52 2.12 12.07 -10.53
C TYR A 52 2.11 13.09 -9.39
N VAL A 53 2.90 12.86 -8.33
CA VAL A 53 2.81 13.66 -7.08
C VAL A 53 4.01 14.59 -6.82
N GLY A 54 4.98 14.63 -7.74
CA GLY A 54 6.26 15.30 -7.53
C GLY A 54 7.13 14.58 -6.51
N GLN A 55 8.15 15.25 -5.96
CA GLN A 55 9.10 14.66 -5.00
C GLN A 55 8.72 14.83 -3.52
N ASP A 56 7.54 15.40 -3.25
CA ASP A 56 7.07 15.70 -1.90
C ASP A 56 6.18 14.55 -1.39
N PHE A 57 6.81 13.40 -1.16
CA PHE A 57 6.23 12.22 -0.51
C PHE A 57 7.34 11.41 0.16
N THR A 58 6.96 10.53 1.09
CA THR A 58 7.87 9.52 1.63
C THR A 58 7.51 8.16 1.04
N GLN A 59 8.49 7.37 0.64
CA GLN A 59 8.28 5.99 0.23
C GLN A 59 8.86 5.00 1.23
N ARG A 60 8.04 4.05 1.65
CA ARG A 60 8.43 2.87 2.42
C ARG A 60 8.38 1.66 1.48
N TRP A 61 9.54 1.10 1.18
CA TRP A 61 9.68 -0.05 0.30
C TRP A 61 9.28 -1.35 1.01
N LYS A 62 7.98 -1.64 1.03
CA LYS A 62 7.40 -2.87 1.59
C LYS A 62 6.21 -3.34 0.76
N ALA A 63 5.95 -4.64 0.79
CA ALA A 63 4.79 -5.28 0.18
C ALA A 63 3.87 -5.85 1.27
N PHE A 64 2.57 -5.69 1.06
CA PHE A 64 1.50 -6.23 1.94
C PHE A 64 0.68 -7.33 1.29
N ASP A 65 1.20 -7.84 0.18
CA ASP A 65 0.67 -8.95 -0.57
C ASP A 65 1.81 -9.62 -1.33
N VAL A 66 1.47 -10.79 -1.85
CA VAL A 66 2.32 -11.59 -2.71
C VAL A 66 2.11 -11.25 -4.19
N GLY A 67 0.90 -10.79 -4.54
CA GLY A 67 0.43 -10.75 -5.91
C GLY A 67 0.30 -12.16 -6.50
N VAL A 68 0.19 -12.25 -7.83
CA VAL A 68 0.39 -13.48 -8.57
C VAL A 68 1.83 -13.51 -9.08
N ILE A 69 2.53 -14.63 -8.87
CA ILE A 69 3.84 -14.85 -9.47
C ILE A 69 3.61 -15.22 -10.94
N GLN A 70 4.17 -14.41 -11.84
CA GLN A 70 4.04 -14.60 -13.27
C GLN A 70 5.41 -14.51 -13.94
N SER A 71 5.65 -15.36 -14.95
CA SER A 71 6.86 -15.30 -15.77
C SER A 71 6.75 -14.26 -16.89
N ASP A 72 5.53 -13.92 -17.27
CA ASP A 72 5.16 -12.95 -18.29
C ASP A 72 3.77 -12.35 -17.96
N SER A 73 3.22 -11.49 -18.81
CA SER A 73 1.94 -10.80 -18.55
C SER A 73 0.70 -11.69 -18.52
N ILE A 74 0.81 -12.99 -18.82
CA ILE A 74 -0.32 -13.93 -18.99
C ILE A 74 -0.12 -15.20 -18.15
N THR A 75 1.10 -15.74 -18.09
CA THR A 75 1.38 -17.04 -17.50
C THR A 75 1.53 -16.95 -15.98
N MET A 76 0.56 -17.54 -15.27
CA MET A 76 0.54 -17.58 -13.80
C MET A 76 1.21 -18.85 -13.27
N ASP A 77 2.16 -18.68 -12.35
CA ASP A 77 2.70 -19.77 -11.54
C ASP A 77 1.91 -19.89 -10.24
N LYS A 78 0.83 -20.67 -10.30
CA LYS A 78 -0.07 -20.88 -9.15
C LYS A 78 0.62 -21.58 -7.99
N ALA A 79 1.54 -22.51 -8.26
CA ALA A 79 2.23 -23.25 -7.21
C ALA A 79 3.21 -22.35 -6.44
N ALA A 80 4.00 -21.54 -7.17
CA ALA A 80 4.89 -20.57 -6.54
C ALA A 80 4.11 -19.47 -5.81
N THR A 81 2.99 -19.01 -6.39
CA THR A 81 2.09 -18.04 -5.75
C THR A 81 1.58 -18.58 -4.42
N LEU A 82 1.05 -19.81 -4.39
CA LEU A 82 0.56 -20.44 -3.16
C LEU A 82 1.66 -20.59 -2.11
N ALA A 83 2.84 -21.09 -2.51
CA ALA A 83 3.97 -21.25 -1.58
C ALA A 83 4.39 -19.91 -0.96
N LYS A 84 4.42 -18.83 -1.77
CA LYS A 84 4.75 -17.49 -1.28
C LYS A 84 3.64 -16.89 -0.42
N MET A 85 2.36 -17.18 -0.71
CA MET A 85 1.23 -16.80 0.15
C MET A 85 1.32 -17.48 1.53
N GLN A 86 1.61 -18.78 1.57
CA GLN A 86 1.79 -19.52 2.83
C GLN A 86 2.96 -18.96 3.64
N TYR A 87 4.10 -18.70 2.99
CA TYR A 87 5.24 -18.05 3.64
C TYR A 87 4.87 -16.67 4.20
N PHE A 88 4.17 -15.86 3.40
CA PHE A 88 3.73 -14.53 3.80
C PHE A 88 2.77 -14.57 4.99
N GLN A 89 1.86 -15.54 5.03
CA GLN A 89 0.95 -15.78 6.16
C GLN A 89 1.71 -15.98 7.48
N LEU A 90 2.82 -16.73 7.46
CA LEU A 90 3.65 -16.95 8.66
C LEU A 90 4.31 -15.66 9.18
N GLN A 91 4.51 -14.66 8.32
CA GLN A 91 5.18 -13.40 8.66
C GLN A 91 4.18 -12.28 9.03
N GLN A 92 2.87 -12.49 8.87
CA GLN A 92 1.88 -11.42 8.99
C GLN A 92 1.90 -10.71 10.33
N GLN A 93 2.00 -11.45 11.43
CA GLN A 93 2.01 -10.86 12.78
C GLN A 93 3.21 -9.94 12.98
N GLN A 94 4.38 -10.34 12.50
CA GLN A 94 5.58 -9.51 12.56
C GLN A 94 5.42 -8.26 11.68
N ILE A 95 4.95 -8.42 10.44
CA ILE A 95 4.72 -7.28 9.53
C ILE A 95 3.73 -6.28 10.15
N ILE A 96 2.63 -6.77 10.73
CA ILE A 96 1.63 -5.93 11.39
C ILE A 96 2.27 -5.15 12.54
N ALA A 97 3.03 -5.81 13.42
CA ALA A 97 3.68 -5.15 14.54
C ALA A 97 4.64 -4.03 14.09
N GLU A 98 5.46 -4.29 13.07
CA GLU A 98 6.39 -3.31 12.49
C GLU A 98 5.65 -2.10 11.88
N GLU A 99 4.51 -2.34 11.22
CA GLU A 99 3.73 -1.24 10.63
C GLU A 99 2.94 -0.45 11.66
N VAL A 100 2.45 -1.07 12.73
CA VAL A 100 1.83 -0.36 13.85
C VAL A 100 2.82 0.63 14.47
N GLU A 101 4.05 0.18 14.76
CA GLU A 101 5.10 1.05 15.29
C GLU A 101 5.40 2.21 14.32
N PHE A 102 5.54 1.91 13.02
CA PHE A 102 5.79 2.91 12.00
C PHE A 102 4.65 3.93 11.92
N ILE A 103 3.39 3.49 11.93
CA ILE A 103 2.18 4.33 11.89
C ILE A 103 2.15 5.29 13.07
N HIS A 104 2.39 4.78 14.29
CA HIS A 104 2.40 5.60 15.51
C HIS A 104 3.54 6.61 15.50
N LYS A 105 4.76 6.19 15.13
CA LYS A 105 5.93 7.07 15.02
C LYS A 105 5.72 8.21 14.03
N ASN A 106 5.06 7.93 12.91
CA ASN A 106 4.78 8.92 11.86
C ASN A 106 3.45 9.67 12.04
N GLN A 107 2.73 9.42 13.15
CA GLN A 107 1.44 10.04 13.48
C GLN A 107 0.40 9.90 12.36
N VAL A 108 0.41 8.79 11.64
CA VAL A 108 -0.57 8.48 10.59
C VAL A 108 -1.97 8.39 11.21
N LYS A 109 -2.96 9.00 10.55
CA LYS A 109 -4.34 9.06 11.03
C LYS A 109 -5.33 8.30 10.16
N LEU A 110 -4.93 7.91 8.96
CA LEU A 110 -5.75 7.17 8.00
C LEU A 110 -4.83 6.32 7.12
N ILE A 111 -5.26 5.09 6.88
CA ILE A 111 -4.74 4.26 5.80
C ILE A 111 -5.70 4.35 4.62
N LEU A 112 -5.19 4.70 3.44
CA LEU A 112 -5.87 4.48 2.17
C LEU A 112 -5.17 3.30 1.49
N SER A 113 -5.86 2.20 1.29
CA SER A 113 -5.28 1.02 0.68
C SER A 113 -5.86 0.77 -0.70
N ASP A 114 -4.98 0.55 -1.66
CA ASP A 114 -5.34 0.05 -2.97
C ASP A 114 -5.50 -1.48 -2.92
N ILE A 115 -6.54 -1.92 -2.18
CA ILE A 115 -6.91 -3.32 -1.94
C ILE A 115 -5.74 -4.22 -1.49
N SER A 116 -4.84 -3.71 -0.65
CA SER A 116 -3.79 -4.54 -0.02
C SER A 116 -4.40 -5.34 1.16
N PRO A 117 -4.34 -6.69 1.16
CA PRO A 117 -4.96 -7.53 2.18
C PRO A 117 -4.55 -7.20 3.61
N LEU A 118 -3.27 -6.91 3.88
CA LEU A 118 -2.82 -6.60 5.25
C LEU A 118 -3.17 -5.19 5.72
N ALA A 119 -3.65 -4.29 4.86
CA ALA A 119 -3.95 -2.92 5.30
C ALA A 119 -5.05 -2.88 6.36
N ALA A 120 -6.08 -3.72 6.25
CA ALA A 120 -7.16 -3.82 7.24
C ALA A 120 -6.67 -4.31 8.62
N PRO A 121 -5.98 -5.46 8.75
CA PRO A 121 -5.46 -5.90 10.05
C PRO A 121 -4.39 -4.96 10.61
N ILE A 122 -3.56 -4.31 9.78
CA ILE A 122 -2.63 -3.27 10.22
C ILE A 122 -3.40 -2.10 10.86
N ALA A 123 -4.44 -1.60 10.18
CA ALA A 123 -5.23 -0.48 10.68
C ALA A 123 -5.97 -0.81 11.98
N GLN A 124 -6.53 -2.02 12.06
CA GLN A 124 -7.20 -2.53 13.25
C GLN A 124 -6.22 -2.59 14.43
N ALA A 125 -5.03 -3.16 14.23
CA ALA A 125 -4.00 -3.23 15.27
C ALA A 125 -3.46 -1.84 15.66
N ALA A 126 -3.39 -0.90 14.72
CA ALA A 126 -2.95 0.47 14.98
C ALA A 126 -4.03 1.37 15.61
N GLY A 127 -5.30 0.95 15.59
CA GLY A 127 -6.43 1.73 16.11
C GLY A 127 -6.80 2.93 15.24
N ILE A 128 -6.61 2.85 13.91
CA ILE A 128 -6.92 3.93 12.97
C ILE A 128 -7.86 3.47 11.85
N PRO A 129 -8.62 4.37 11.21
CA PRO A 129 -9.45 4.00 10.08
C PRO A 129 -8.62 3.52 8.87
N CYS A 130 -9.22 2.63 8.09
CA CYS A 130 -8.71 2.19 6.79
C CYS A 130 -9.81 2.31 5.73
N TRP A 131 -9.49 3.00 4.64
CA TRP A 131 -10.32 3.06 3.45
C TRP A 131 -9.71 2.20 2.37
N MET A 132 -10.55 1.43 1.69
CA MET A 132 -10.17 0.59 0.58
C MET A 132 -10.60 1.25 -0.73
N MET A 133 -9.70 1.24 -1.70
CA MET A 133 -9.96 1.65 -3.07
C MET A 133 -9.63 0.47 -3.98
N GLY A 134 -10.52 0.15 -4.90
CA GLY A 134 -10.31 -0.89 -5.89
C GLY A 134 -11.35 -0.79 -7.00
N ASN A 135 -11.03 -1.38 -8.14
CA ASN A 135 -11.96 -1.59 -9.26
C ASN A 135 -12.38 -3.06 -9.40
N PHE A 136 -11.79 -3.95 -8.60
CA PHE A 136 -12.06 -5.38 -8.51
C PHE A 136 -11.71 -5.90 -7.11
N GLY A 137 -12.25 -7.06 -6.74
CA GLY A 137 -11.94 -7.74 -5.48
C GLY A 137 -10.74 -8.70 -5.61
N TRP A 138 -10.35 -9.32 -4.50
CA TRP A 138 -9.27 -10.31 -4.48
C TRP A 138 -9.62 -11.59 -5.23
N ASP A 139 -10.90 -11.92 -5.35
CA ASP A 139 -11.46 -13.03 -6.13
C ASP A 139 -11.16 -12.93 -7.64
N PHE A 140 -10.86 -11.73 -8.14
CA PHE A 140 -10.39 -11.52 -9.50
C PHE A 140 -8.86 -11.66 -9.66
N ILE A 141 -8.13 -11.72 -8.54
CA ILE A 141 -6.65 -11.77 -8.52
C ILE A 141 -6.15 -13.18 -8.15
N TYR A 142 -6.81 -13.86 -7.21
CA TYR A 142 -6.45 -15.20 -6.72
C TYR A 142 -7.56 -16.22 -7.01
#